data_AF-A0AAX6H073-F1
#
_entry.id   AF-A0AAX6H073-F1
#
_cell.length_a   1.000
_cell.length_b   1.000
_cell.length_c   1.000
_cell.angle_alpha   90.00
_cell.angle_beta   90.00
_cell.angle_gamma   90.00
#
_symmetry.space_group_name_H-M   'P 1'
#
loop_
_entity.id
_entity.type
_entity.pdbx_description
1 polymer ?
#
loop_
_entity_poly.entity_id
_entity_poly.type
_entity_poly.pdbx_seq_one_letter_code
_entity_poly.pdbx_strand_id
1 'polypeptide(L)'
;MAKSGGGGGEAAAVPPPAAPVIVWNEKEGKFETEDKEAFLQYYLRELVVAHGEGKKKKRTVMDMAHTFVPRSKRGLGLAAHLTVAAFNHAQAHSMLVIPTCSYISDTFLPRNPSWSALVYTEEMKSSI
;
A
#
# COMPACT_ATOMS: atom_id res chain seq x y z
N MET A 1 34.91 -28.88 47.91
CA MET A 1 35.21 -28.38 46.54
C MET A 1 33.90 -27.85 45.95
N ALA A 2 33.65 -26.55 45.91
CA ALA A 2 33.98 -25.60 44.84
C ALA A 2 33.20 -25.81 43.50
N LYS A 3 32.19 -24.94 43.30
CA LYS A 3 31.65 -24.32 42.05
C LYS A 3 31.61 -25.07 40.71
N SER A 4 30.42 -25.07 40.10
CA SER A 4 30.14 -24.59 38.72
C SER A 4 28.60 -24.58 38.50
N GLY A 5 27.89 -23.57 38.00
CA GLY A 5 28.27 -22.34 37.30
C GLY A 5 28.17 -22.52 35.78
N GLY A 6 27.06 -22.09 35.17
CA GLY A 6 26.88 -21.95 33.71
C GLY A 6 25.45 -22.33 33.31
N GLY A 7 24.55 -21.44 32.89
CA GLY A 7 24.74 -20.24 32.09
C GLY A 7 24.61 -20.59 30.60
N GLY A 8 23.38 -20.88 30.16
CA GLY A 8 23.03 -21.08 28.75
C GLY A 8 22.02 -20.02 28.35
N GLY A 9 22.50 -18.96 27.69
CA GLY A 9 21.71 -17.79 27.34
C GLY A 9 20.54 -18.14 26.43
N GLU A 10 19.36 -17.62 26.80
CA GLU A 10 18.29 -17.39 25.84
C GLU A 10 18.85 -16.51 24.73
N ALA A 11 18.92 -17.07 23.52
CA ALA A 11 19.13 -16.29 22.32
C ALA A 11 17.98 -15.27 22.24
N ALA A 12 18.28 -14.02 22.61
CA ALA A 12 17.38 -12.91 22.41
C ALA A 12 17.02 -12.88 20.92
N ALA A 13 15.76 -13.20 20.62
CA ALA A 13 15.22 -13.04 19.28
C ALA A 13 15.49 -11.60 18.86
N VAL A 14 16.27 -11.44 17.79
CA VAL A 14 16.47 -10.13 17.16
C VAL A 14 15.07 -9.60 16.87
N PRO A 15 14.64 -8.46 17.44
CA PRO A 15 13.33 -7.92 17.15
C PRO A 15 13.22 -7.73 15.63
N PRO A 16 12.07 -8.06 15.02
CA PRO A 16 11.90 -7.86 13.59
C PRO A 16 12.28 -6.40 13.26
N PRO A 17 13.01 -6.16 12.15
CA PRO A 17 13.37 -4.81 11.78
C PRO A 17 12.10 -3.95 11.73
N ALA A 18 12.16 -2.78 12.36
CA ALA A 18 11.06 -1.84 12.35
C ALA A 18 10.59 -1.60 10.91
N ALA A 19 9.28 -1.61 10.69
CA ALA A 19 8.71 -1.36 9.36
C ALA A 19 9.27 -0.03 8.80
N PRO A 20 9.55 0.04 7.49
CA PRO A 20 10.08 1.25 6.89
C PRO A 20 9.12 2.42 7.09
N VAL A 21 9.65 3.58 7.45
CA VAL A 21 8.86 4.81 7.53
C VAL A 21 8.50 5.25 6.11
N ILE A 22 7.20 5.41 5.86
CA ILE A 22 6.67 5.88 4.60
C ILE A 22 6.13 7.30 4.79
N VAL A 23 6.69 8.24 4.05
CA VAL A 23 6.32 9.65 4.03
C VAL A 23 5.28 9.86 2.93
N TRP A 24 4.19 10.56 3.25
CA TRP A 24 3.23 11.01 2.26
C TRP A 24 3.60 12.40 1.75
N ASN A 25 4.03 12.48 0.50
CA ASN A 25 4.35 13.70 -0.22
C ASN A 25 3.17 14.06 -1.13
N GLU A 26 2.19 14.74 -0.56
CA GLU A 26 0.96 15.12 -1.26
C GLU A 26 1.23 15.99 -2.49
N LYS A 27 2.19 16.92 -2.41
CA LYS A 27 2.53 17.84 -3.50
C LYS A 27 2.96 17.11 -4.76
N GLU A 28 3.71 16.02 -4.59
CA GLU A 28 4.20 15.20 -5.70
C GLU A 28 3.26 14.03 -6.01
N GLY A 29 2.20 13.82 -5.22
CA GLY A 29 1.34 12.64 -5.34
C GLY A 29 2.09 11.34 -5.05
N LYS A 30 2.99 11.33 -4.06
CA LYS A 30 3.84 10.17 -3.76
C LYS A 30 3.68 9.69 -2.32
N PHE A 31 3.75 8.38 -2.16
CA PHE A 31 4.20 7.75 -0.91
C PHE A 31 5.65 7.36 -1.14
N GLU A 32 6.58 7.77 -0.28
CA GLU A 32 8.00 7.56 -0.50
C GLU A 32 8.72 7.18 0.79
N THR A 33 9.85 6.49 0.67
CA THR A 33 10.75 6.26 1.82
C THR A 33 11.33 7.59 2.29
N GLU A 34 11.81 7.67 3.54
CA GLU A 34 12.40 8.90 4.09
C GLU A 34 13.56 9.44 3.24
N ASP A 35 14.36 8.53 2.67
CA ASP A 35 15.45 8.85 1.75
C ASP A 35 15.01 9.15 0.30
N LYS A 36 13.70 9.02 0.01
CA LYS A 36 13.06 9.27 -1.29
C LYS A 36 13.54 8.40 -2.44
N GLU A 37 14.27 7.32 -2.17
CA GLU A 37 14.78 6.45 -3.24
C GLU A 37 13.74 5.46 -3.77
N ALA A 38 12.77 5.07 -2.93
CA ALA A 38 11.66 4.20 -3.31
C ALA A 38 10.33 4.92 -3.11
N PHE A 39 9.41 4.75 -4.06
CA PHE A 39 8.14 5.47 -4.03
C PHE A 39 7.01 4.73 -4.74
N LEU A 40 5.78 5.09 -4.39
CA LEU A 40 4.56 4.83 -5.13
C LEU A 40 3.95 6.17 -5.51
N GLN A 41 3.83 6.41 -6.81
CA GLN A 41 3.17 7.56 -7.42
C GLN A 41 1.69 7.27 -7.61
N TYR A 42 0.84 8.24 -7.24
CA TYR A 42 -0.59 8.22 -7.50
C TYR A 42 -1.07 9.50 -8.19
N TYR A 43 -2.28 9.42 -8.74
CA TYR A 43 -3.04 10.56 -9.28
C TYR A 43 -4.47 10.52 -8.75
N LEU A 44 -5.03 11.67 -8.39
CA LEU A 44 -6.44 11.76 -8.03
C LEU A 44 -7.29 11.96 -9.29
N ARG A 45 -8.37 11.20 -9.38
CA ARG A 45 -9.37 11.26 -10.44
C ARG A 45 -10.76 11.43 -9.85
N GLU A 46 -11.64 12.13 -10.56
CA GLU A 46 -13.06 12.13 -10.25
C GLU A 46 -13.78 11.17 -11.19
N LEU A 47 -14.48 10.18 -10.64
CA LEU A 47 -15.33 9.26 -11.39
C LEU A 47 -16.77 9.35 -10.92
N VAL A 48 -17.69 9.12 -11.85
CA VAL A 48 -19.10 8.99 -11.55
C VAL A 48 -19.41 7.50 -11.33
N VAL A 49 -19.82 7.16 -10.12
CA VAL A 49 -20.16 5.78 -9.73
C VAL A 49 -21.66 5.65 -9.45
N ALA A 50 -22.19 4.45 -9.63
CA ALA A 50 -23.54 4.11 -9.21
C ALA A 50 -23.70 4.27 -7.68
N HIS A 51 -24.86 4.75 -7.26
CA HIS A 51 -25.17 5.07 -5.86
C HIS A 51 -26.66 4.76 -5.56
N GLY A 52 -27.01 3.48 -5.57
CA GLY A 52 -28.40 3.01 -5.41
C GLY A 52 -29.24 3.16 -6.68
N GLU A 53 -30.52 2.81 -6.59
CA GLU A 53 -31.45 2.72 -7.73
C GLU A 53 -31.46 4.02 -8.57
N GLY A 54 -30.89 3.92 -9.78
CA GLY A 54 -30.86 4.99 -10.79
C GLY A 54 -30.01 6.23 -10.45
N LYS A 55 -29.30 6.25 -9.31
CA LYS A 55 -28.57 7.43 -8.85
C LYS A 55 -27.07 7.28 -9.12
N LYS A 56 -26.45 8.39 -9.52
CA LYS A 56 -25.01 8.48 -9.78
C LYS A 56 -24.40 9.52 -8.85
N LYS A 57 -23.21 9.23 -8.31
CA LYS A 57 -22.47 10.13 -7.41
C LYS A 57 -21.03 10.28 -7.89
N LYS A 58 -20.49 11.50 -7.83
CA LYS A 58 -19.07 11.74 -8.01
C LYS A 58 -18.29 11.19 -6.81
N ARG A 59 -17.24 10.43 -7.07
CA ARG A 59 -16.28 9.93 -6.09
C ARG A 59 -14.88 10.32 -6.53
N THR A 60 -14.07 10.72 -5.57
CA THR A 60 -12.62 10.81 -5.74
C THR A 60 -12.04 9.41 -5.71
N VAL A 61 -11.19 9.11 -6.69
CA VAL A 61 -10.55 7.82 -6.90
C VAL A 61 -9.06 8.05 -7.03
N MET A 62 -8.28 7.25 -6.31
CA MET A 62 -6.83 7.30 -6.31
C MET A 62 -6.27 6.27 -7.30
N ASP A 63 -5.70 6.77 -8.38
CA ASP A 63 -4.98 5.95 -9.34
C ASP A 63 -3.56 5.69 -8.87
N MET A 64 -3.26 4.46 -8.45
CA MET A 64 -1.91 4.06 -8.08
C MET A 64 -1.17 3.60 -9.33
N ALA A 65 -0.43 4.54 -9.94
CA ALA A 65 0.04 4.41 -11.31
C ALA A 65 1.44 3.80 -11.44
N HIS A 66 2.34 4.08 -10.50
CA HIS A 66 3.72 3.60 -10.61
C HIS A 66 4.34 3.31 -9.25
N THR A 67 4.98 2.15 -9.11
CA THR A 67 5.78 1.79 -7.93
C THR A 67 7.21 1.56 -8.37
N PHE A 68 8.15 2.21 -7.69
CA PHE A 68 9.58 2.10 -7.97
C PHE A 68 10.36 1.73 -6.70
N VAL A 69 11.22 0.71 -6.83
CA VAL A 69 12.19 0.33 -5.81
C VAL A 69 13.55 0.10 -6.47
N PRO A 70 14.61 0.83 -6.06
CA PRO A 70 15.94 0.70 -6.64
C PRO A 70 16.50 -0.68 -6.36
N ARG A 71 17.36 -1.19 -7.25
CA ARG A 71 17.92 -2.54 -7.16
C ARG A 71 18.59 -2.82 -5.80
N SER A 72 19.31 -1.84 -5.25
CA SER A 72 19.97 -1.90 -3.95
C SER A 72 19.03 -2.18 -2.77
N LYS A 73 17.72 -1.89 -2.91
CA LYS A 73 16.72 -2.05 -1.86
C LYS A 73 15.62 -3.07 -2.18
N ARG A 74 15.79 -3.85 -3.26
CA ARG A 74 14.86 -4.94 -3.57
C ARG A 74 15.02 -6.08 -2.57
N GLY A 75 13.97 -6.89 -2.42
CA GLY A 75 13.94 -8.00 -1.46
C GLY A 75 13.56 -7.58 -0.03
N LEU A 76 13.47 -6.28 0.26
CA LEU A 76 13.14 -5.75 1.58
C LEU A 76 11.63 -5.49 1.80
N GLY A 77 10.77 -5.90 0.86
CA GLY A 77 9.32 -5.68 0.96
C GLY A 77 8.86 -4.23 0.78
N LEU A 78 9.75 -3.28 0.44
CA LEU A 78 9.41 -1.84 0.32
C LEU A 78 8.20 -1.56 -0.59
N ALA A 79 8.11 -2.24 -1.73
CA ALA A 79 6.98 -2.07 -2.64
C ALA A 79 5.63 -2.41 -1.96
N ALA A 80 5.60 -3.43 -1.11
CA ALA A 80 4.40 -3.79 -0.37
C ALA A 80 4.07 -2.74 0.71
N HIS A 81 5.08 -2.24 1.43
CA HIS A 81 4.88 -1.19 2.45
C HIS A 81 4.36 0.12 1.83
N LEU A 82 4.91 0.53 0.69
CA LEU A 82 4.43 1.68 -0.08
C LEU A 82 2.96 1.51 -0.48
N THR A 83 2.61 0.33 -1.02
CA THR A 83 1.23 0.03 -1.42
C THR A 83 0.27 0.00 -0.24
N VAL A 84 0.66 -0.59 0.89
CA VAL A 84 -0.16 -0.59 2.12
C VAL A 84 -0.39 0.84 2.61
N ALA A 85 0.63 1.70 2.62
CA ALA A 85 0.48 3.09 3.02
C ALA A 85 -0.53 3.84 2.11
N ALA A 86 -0.45 3.61 0.79
CA ALA A 86 -1.36 4.21 -0.17
C ALA A 86 -2.82 3.71 0.00
N PHE A 87 -3.02 2.41 0.22
CA PHE A 87 -4.35 1.85 0.48
C PHE A 87 -4.94 2.31 1.82
N ASN A 88 -4.13 2.38 2.87
CA ASN A 88 -4.55 2.96 4.16
C ASN A 88 -5.02 4.40 3.98
N HIS A 89 -4.28 5.20 3.21
CA HIS A 89 -4.67 6.57 2.91
C HIS A 89 -6.00 6.63 2.14
N ALA A 90 -6.19 5.76 1.14
CA ALA A 90 -7.45 5.65 0.39
C ALA A 90 -8.63 5.30 1.31
N GLN A 91 -8.43 4.32 2.19
CA GLN A 91 -9.45 3.87 3.14
C GLN A 91 -9.86 4.98 4.11
N ALA A 92 -8.88 5.66 4.73
CA ALA A 92 -9.11 6.73 5.69
C ALA A 92 -9.91 7.90 5.09
N HIS A 93 -9.76 8.14 3.79
CA HIS A 93 -10.45 9.21 3.07
C HIS A 93 -11.67 8.72 2.26
N SER A 94 -12.09 7.47 2.45
CA SER A 94 -13.23 6.88 1.73
C SER A 94 -13.12 6.97 0.20
N MET A 95 -11.89 6.92 -0.31
CA MET A 95 -11.56 6.90 -1.74
C MET A 95 -11.56 5.48 -2.28
N LEU A 96 -11.92 5.34 -3.55
CA LEU A 96 -11.68 4.10 -4.30
C LEU A 96 -10.26 4.13 -4.90
N VAL A 97 -9.75 2.97 -5.28
CA VAL A 97 -8.40 2.81 -5.85
C VAL A 97 -8.49 2.23 -7.25
N ILE A 98 -7.72 2.78 -8.19
CA ILE A 98 -7.44 2.14 -9.48
C ILE A 98 -6.01 1.64 -9.46
N PRO A 99 -5.77 0.31 -9.53
CA PRO A 99 -4.44 -0.25 -9.47
C PRO A 99 -3.80 -0.29 -10.87
N THR A 100 -3.53 0.88 -11.49
CA THR A 100 -2.91 0.93 -12.83
C THR A 100 -1.51 0.32 -12.86
N CYS A 101 -0.76 0.41 -11.75
CA CYS A 101 0.54 -0.24 -11.64
C CYS A 101 0.41 -1.77 -11.61
N SER A 102 1.07 -2.46 -12.56
CA SER A 102 1.05 -3.93 -12.67
C SER A 102 1.55 -4.66 -11.42
N TYR A 103 2.51 -4.08 -10.69
CA TYR A 103 2.92 -4.64 -9.39
C TYR A 103 1.73 -4.70 -8.42
N ILE A 104 0.87 -3.69 -8.43
CA ILE A 104 -0.27 -3.61 -7.53
C ILE A 104 -1.37 -4.57 -7.98
N SER A 105 -1.77 -4.50 -9.26
CA SER A 105 -2.84 -5.35 -9.81
C SER A 105 -2.47 -6.83 -9.82
N ASP A 106 -1.26 -7.17 -10.26
CA ASP A 106 -0.91 -8.55 -10.62
C ASP A 106 -0.13 -9.26 -9.50
N THR A 107 0.48 -8.51 -8.58
CA THR A 107 1.32 -9.09 -7.50
C THR A 107 0.79 -8.78 -6.11
N PHE A 108 0.49 -7.52 -5.80
CA PHE A 108 0.10 -7.13 -4.44
C PHE A 108 -1.32 -7.60 -4.09
N LEU A 109 -2.31 -7.30 -4.93
CA LEU A 109 -3.71 -7.63 -4.67
C LEU A 109 -3.98 -9.14 -4.56
N PRO A 110 -3.44 -10.02 -5.44
CA PRO A 110 -3.63 -11.46 -5.30
C PRO A 110 -3.09 -12.03 -3.98
N ARG A 111 -2.07 -11.39 -3.41
CA ARG A 111 -1.46 -11.77 -2.12
C ARG A 111 -2.17 -11.13 -0.92
N ASN A 112 -2.95 -10.07 -1.15
CA ASN A 112 -3.62 -9.29 -0.10
C ASN A 112 -5.07 -8.96 -0.51
N PRO A 113 -5.94 -9.97 -0.67
CA PRO A 113 -7.27 -9.80 -1.25
C PRO A 113 -8.22 -8.95 -0.39
N SER A 114 -7.90 -8.72 0.89
CA SER A 114 -8.66 -7.83 1.77
C SER A 114 -8.74 -6.39 1.22
N TRP A 115 -7.76 -5.96 0.43
CA TRP A 115 -7.72 -4.64 -0.18
C TRP A 115 -8.63 -4.49 -1.40
N SER A 116 -9.09 -5.60 -1.99
CA SER A 116 -9.95 -5.59 -3.18
C SER A 116 -11.27 -4.85 -2.95
N ALA A 117 -11.74 -4.73 -1.70
CA ALA A 117 -12.92 -3.96 -1.35
C ALA A 117 -12.81 -2.46 -1.65
N LEU A 118 -11.59 -1.92 -1.76
CA LEU A 118 -11.34 -0.52 -2.12
C LEU A 118 -11.10 -0.34 -3.62
N VAL A 119 -10.93 -1.43 -4.37
CA VAL A 119 -10.61 -1.35 -5.80
C VAL A 119 -11.87 -0.98 -6.57
N TYR A 120 -11.75 0.05 -7.41
CA TYR A 120 -12.79 0.42 -8.35
C TYR A 120 -12.95 -0.67 -9.41
N THR A 121 -14.20 -1.13 -9.62
CA THR A 121 -14.56 -2.10 -10.66
C THR A 121 -15.48 -1.45 -11.69
N GLU A 122 -15.45 -1.90 -12.94
CA GLU A 122 -16.33 -1.38 -14.00
C GLU A 122 -17.83 -1.61 -13.70
N GLU A 123 -18.16 -2.60 -12.87
CA GLU A 123 -19.51 -2.82 -12.34
C GLU A 123 -20.03 -1.58 -11.57
N MET A 124 -19.14 -0.84 -10.89
CA MET A 124 -19.49 0.40 -10.18
C MET A 124 -19.82 1.56 -11.13
N LYS A 125 -19.45 1.45 -12.41
CA LYS A 125 -19.77 2.45 -13.46
C LYS A 125 -21.15 2.25 -14.05
N SER A 126 -21.59 1.00 -14.12
CA SER A 126 -22.68 0.55 -14.98
C SER A 126 -23.73 -0.22 -14.19
N SER A 127 -24.57 0.50 -13.47
CA SER A 127 -25.95 0.07 -13.28
C SER A 127 -26.78 0.88 -14.27
N ILE A 128 -26.94 0.31 -15.48
CA ILE A 128 -27.87 0.80 -16.51
C ILE A 128 -29.25 0.23 -16.24
#